data_AF-A0A7I4YKX3-F1
#
_entry.id   AF-A0A7I4YKX3-F1
#
_cell.length_a   1.000
_cell.length_b   1.000
_cell.length_c   1.000
_cell.angle_alpha   90.00
_cell.angle_beta   90.00
_cell.angle_gamma   90.00
#
_symmetry.space_group_name_H-M   'P 1'
#
loop_
_entity.id
_entity.type
_entity.pdbx_description
1 polymer ?
#
loop_
_entity_poly.entity_id
_entity_poly.type
_entity_poly.pdbx_seq_one_letter_code
_entity_poly.pdbx_strand_id
1 'polypeptide(L)'
;MAKTRQGAPPLRNISVAAEALDAEMGKTNANVEFMDFVEEEFEKEQPNSEISRKIQELEAELHKVTRRMRELARMRTCPIRLFEAGVYRRKERVMACVFCREKGRHYSDLCNELRTGLERKRYLTRNGRCHNCLEVQCERSRLCSKFRIPCFHCKRRGHHSAVCELPDISLKIELEKQHCELFLNGAVMQQLRSTPRVRRNSEI
;
A
#
# COMPACT_ATOMS: atom_id res chain seq x y z
N MET A 1 76.82 -71.02 -34.56
CA MET A 1 75.43 -70.51 -34.40
C MET A 1 75.50 -69.05 -33.98
N ALA A 2 75.24 -68.12 -34.90
CA ALA A 2 75.31 -66.67 -34.65
C ALA A 2 73.89 -66.08 -34.75
N LYS A 3 73.44 -65.35 -33.71
CA LYS A 3 72.16 -64.64 -33.70
C LYS A 3 72.37 -63.18 -34.12
N THR A 4 71.70 -62.79 -35.19
CA THR A 4 71.62 -61.44 -35.75
C THR A 4 70.72 -60.55 -34.89
N ARG A 5 71.18 -59.33 -34.54
CA ARG A 5 70.37 -58.28 -33.92
C ARG A 5 69.70 -57.44 -35.03
N GLN A 6 68.38 -57.28 -34.98
CA GLN A 6 67.64 -56.36 -35.84
C GLN A 6 67.65 -54.95 -35.22
N GLY A 7 67.93 -53.94 -36.06
CA GLY A 7 68.00 -52.52 -35.69
C GLY A 7 66.62 -51.84 -35.65
N ALA A 8 66.54 -50.77 -34.85
CA ALA A 8 65.37 -49.90 -34.71
C ALA A 8 65.18 -48.97 -35.94
N PRO A 9 63.93 -48.55 -36.25
CA PRO A 9 63.63 -47.69 -37.40
C PRO A 9 63.92 -46.20 -37.11
N PRO A 10 64.04 -45.36 -38.16
CA PRO A 10 64.65 -44.03 -38.04
C PRO A 10 63.68 -42.93 -37.57
N LEU A 11 64.22 -42.01 -36.78
CA LEU A 11 63.62 -40.78 -36.27
C LEU A 11 63.54 -39.70 -37.38
N ARG A 12 62.50 -39.71 -38.22
CA ARG A 12 62.30 -38.66 -39.24
C ARG A 12 60.94 -37.94 -39.23
N ASN A 13 60.04 -38.25 -38.29
CA ASN A 13 58.68 -37.69 -38.28
C ASN A 13 58.39 -36.69 -37.13
N ILE A 14 59.41 -36.21 -36.41
CA ILE A 14 59.21 -35.34 -35.23
C ILE A 14 59.04 -33.87 -35.60
N SER A 15 59.67 -33.37 -36.68
CA SER A 15 59.65 -31.94 -37.02
C SER A 15 58.29 -31.46 -37.55
N VAL A 16 57.63 -32.26 -38.39
CA VAL A 16 56.32 -31.91 -38.97
C VAL A 16 55.21 -31.91 -37.91
N ALA A 17 55.33 -32.77 -36.90
CA ALA A 17 54.41 -32.80 -35.77
C ALA A 17 54.56 -31.59 -34.84
N ALA A 18 55.79 -31.08 -34.67
CA ALA A 18 56.05 -29.90 -33.87
C ALA A 18 55.48 -28.61 -34.51
N GLU A 19 55.66 -28.45 -35.83
CA GLU A 19 55.12 -27.29 -36.56
C GLU A 19 53.58 -27.28 -36.60
N ALA A 20 52.95 -28.47 -36.68
CA ALA A 20 51.50 -28.59 -36.61
C ALA A 20 50.95 -28.27 -35.20
N LEU A 21 51.69 -28.61 -34.14
CA LEU A 21 51.33 -28.26 -32.77
C LEU A 21 51.44 -26.75 -32.51
N ASP A 22 52.48 -26.08 -33.03
CA ASP A 22 52.64 -24.63 -32.91
C ASP A 22 51.55 -23.86 -33.67
N ALA A 23 51.15 -24.36 -34.85
CA ALA A 23 50.06 -23.77 -35.63
C ALA A 23 48.69 -23.93 -34.95
N GLU A 24 48.43 -25.07 -34.30
CA GLU A 24 47.22 -25.30 -33.50
C GLU A 24 47.22 -24.48 -32.20
N MET A 25 48.38 -24.32 -31.55
CA MET A 25 48.55 -23.43 -30.40
C MET A 25 48.28 -21.96 -30.78
N GLY A 26 48.70 -21.52 -31.96
CA GLY A 26 48.40 -20.16 -32.44
C GLY A 26 46.90 -19.91 -32.65
N LYS A 27 46.17 -20.90 -33.18
CA LYS A 27 44.71 -20.81 -33.37
C LYS A 27 43.95 -20.82 -32.04
N THR A 28 44.38 -21.66 -31.11
CA THR A 28 43.77 -21.72 -29.77
C THR A 28 44.00 -20.43 -29.00
N ASN A 29 45.20 -19.83 -29.08
CA ASN A 29 45.49 -18.56 -28.43
C ASN A 29 44.67 -17.38 -29.03
N ALA A 30 44.51 -17.34 -30.35
CA ALA A 30 43.66 -16.34 -31.00
C ALA A 30 42.17 -16.49 -30.64
N ASN A 31 41.68 -17.72 -30.44
CA ASN A 31 40.33 -17.97 -29.96
C ASN A 31 40.14 -17.55 -28.50
N VAL A 32 41.16 -17.72 -27.66
CA VAL A 32 41.15 -17.25 -26.26
C VAL A 32 41.11 -15.73 -26.22
N GLU A 33 41.96 -15.04 -26.98
CA GLU A 33 41.97 -13.57 -27.05
C GLU A 33 40.65 -12.99 -27.59
N PHE A 34 40.00 -13.67 -28.52
CA PHE A 34 38.67 -13.27 -29.02
C PHE A 34 37.57 -13.48 -27.96
N MET A 35 37.64 -14.57 -27.19
CA MET A 35 36.70 -14.82 -26.09
C MET A 35 36.89 -13.80 -24.96
N ASP A 36 38.12 -13.46 -24.60
CA ASP A 36 38.44 -12.43 -23.61
C ASP A 36 37.91 -11.05 -24.05
N PHE A 37 38.00 -10.71 -25.35
CA PHE A 37 37.43 -9.46 -25.89
C PHE A 37 35.90 -9.45 -25.89
N VAL A 38 35.27 -10.60 -26.20
CA VAL A 38 33.80 -10.73 -26.15
C VAL A 38 33.30 -10.69 -24.70
N GLU A 39 34.05 -11.25 -23.74
CA GLU A 39 33.77 -11.14 -22.31
C GLU A 39 33.89 -9.67 -21.83
N GLU A 40 34.94 -8.94 -22.22
CA GLU A 40 35.07 -7.50 -21.90
C GLU A 40 33.97 -6.61 -22.52
N GLU A 41 33.42 -6.98 -23.69
CA GLU A 41 32.28 -6.28 -24.30
C GLU A 41 30.94 -6.65 -23.66
N PHE A 42 30.76 -7.90 -23.20
CA PHE A 42 29.55 -8.36 -22.49
C PHE A 42 29.45 -7.83 -21.05
N GLU A 43 30.57 -7.50 -20.41
CA GLU A 43 30.57 -6.87 -19.08
C GLU A 43 30.04 -5.42 -19.07
N LYS A 44 29.74 -4.84 -20.23
CA LYS A 44 29.07 -3.53 -20.35
C LYS A 44 27.53 -3.60 -20.31
N GLU A 45 26.94 -4.63 -19.70
CA GLU A 45 25.52 -4.61 -19.32
C GLU A 45 25.27 -3.64 -18.13
N GLN A 46 25.31 -2.34 -18.42
CA GLN A 46 24.88 -1.27 -17.50
C GLN A 46 23.37 -0.91 -17.50
N PRO A 47 22.39 -1.63 -18.11
CA PRO A 47 20.97 -1.27 -17.96
C PRO A 47 20.33 -1.79 -16.65
N ASN A 48 21.04 -2.61 -15.86
CA ASN A 48 20.45 -3.32 -14.71
C ASN A 48 20.42 -2.49 -13.41
N SER A 49 21.29 -1.48 -13.26
CA SER A 49 21.42 -0.70 -12.02
C SER A 49 20.24 0.24 -11.76
N GLU A 50 19.73 0.91 -12.80
CA GLU A 50 18.59 1.82 -12.70
C GLU A 50 17.28 1.06 -12.47
N ILE A 51 17.10 -0.07 -13.17
CA ILE A 51 15.96 -0.97 -12.96
C ILE A 51 15.97 -1.51 -11.53
N SER A 52 17.14 -1.96 -11.04
CA SER A 52 17.29 -2.46 -9.67
C SER A 52 16.98 -1.38 -8.63
N ARG A 53 17.48 -0.15 -8.81
CA ARG A 53 17.13 0.99 -7.95
C ARG A 53 15.64 1.24 -7.96
N LYS A 54 15.00 1.17 -9.14
CA LYS A 54 13.57 1.42 -9.27
C LYS A 54 12.72 0.35 -8.57
N ILE A 55 13.13 -0.91 -8.65
CA ILE A 55 12.50 -2.01 -7.91
C ILE A 55 12.58 -1.74 -6.40
N GLN A 56 13.77 -1.40 -5.89
CA GLN A 56 13.95 -1.11 -4.46
C GLN A 56 13.08 0.06 -3.97
N GLU A 57 12.99 1.15 -4.74
CA GLU A 57 12.09 2.28 -4.43
C GLU A 57 10.63 1.85 -4.33
N LEU A 58 10.16 1.05 -5.30
CA LEU A 58 8.78 0.60 -5.36
C LEU A 58 8.46 -0.41 -4.25
N GLU A 59 9.39 -1.29 -3.92
CA GLU A 59 9.28 -2.21 -2.78
C GLU A 59 9.16 -1.45 -1.46
N ALA A 60 9.95 -0.38 -1.28
CA ALA A 60 9.88 0.48 -0.10
C ALA A 60 8.52 1.18 0.02
N GLU A 61 8.01 1.75 -1.08
CA GLU A 61 6.68 2.38 -1.10
C GLU A 61 5.56 1.36 -0.89
N LEU A 62 5.65 0.17 -1.51
CA LEU A 62 4.70 -0.93 -1.28
C LEU A 62 4.69 -1.35 0.19
N HIS A 63 5.87 -1.47 0.80
CA HIS A 63 5.99 -1.81 2.22
C HIS A 63 5.32 -0.74 3.11
N LYS A 64 5.57 0.54 2.82
CA LYS A 64 4.99 1.68 3.54
C LYS A 64 3.46 1.69 3.45
N VAL A 65 2.89 1.51 2.26
CA VAL A 65 1.43 1.48 2.06
C VAL A 65 0.81 0.25 2.70
N THR A 66 1.45 -0.92 2.56
CA THR A 66 0.98 -2.16 3.18
C THR A 66 0.98 -2.05 4.71
N ARG A 67 2.04 -1.46 5.29
CA ARG A 67 2.10 -1.16 6.73
C ARG A 67 0.95 -0.26 7.13
N ARG A 68 0.71 0.82 6.38
CA ARG A 68 -0.37 1.77 6.69
C ARG A 68 -1.75 1.11 6.64
N MET A 69 -2.02 0.28 5.64
CA MET A 69 -3.26 -0.50 5.55
C MET A 69 -3.49 -1.39 6.77
N ARG A 70 -2.43 -2.05 7.27
CA ARG A 70 -2.51 -2.87 8.50
C ARG A 70 -2.80 -2.01 9.73
N GLU A 71 -2.22 -0.82 9.84
CA GLU A 71 -2.51 0.12 10.92
C GLU A 71 -3.99 0.54 10.90
N LEU A 72 -4.49 0.96 9.73
CA LEU A 72 -5.90 1.34 9.54
C LEU A 72 -6.87 0.19 9.83
N ALA A 73 -6.52 -1.04 9.48
CA ALA A 73 -7.34 -2.23 9.74
C ALA A 73 -7.50 -2.54 11.24
N ARG A 74 -6.54 -2.14 12.07
CA ARG A 74 -6.59 -2.32 13.54
C ARG A 74 -7.34 -1.20 14.24
N MET A 75 -7.58 -0.07 13.57
CA MET A 75 -8.31 1.04 14.16
C MET A 75 -9.77 0.66 14.37
N ARG A 76 -10.30 1.07 15.53
CA ARG A 76 -11.71 0.86 15.84
C ARG A 76 -12.58 1.70 14.91
N THR A 77 -13.58 1.09 14.31
CA THR A 77 -14.59 1.74 13.46
C THR A 77 -16.02 1.52 13.98
N CYS A 78 -16.96 2.27 13.42
CA CYS A 78 -18.40 2.05 13.53
C CYS A 78 -19.08 2.46 12.21
N PRO A 79 -20.38 2.18 12.03
CA PRO A 79 -21.14 2.73 10.90
C PRO A 79 -21.01 4.25 10.82
N ILE A 80 -20.82 4.76 9.60
CA ILE A 80 -20.74 6.20 9.32
C ILE A 80 -22.10 6.88 9.50
N ARG A 81 -22.11 8.17 9.81
CA ARG A 81 -23.35 8.96 9.90
C ARG A 81 -23.95 9.15 8.51
N LEU A 82 -25.25 8.86 8.38
CA LEU A 82 -26.03 9.07 7.16
C LEU A 82 -26.94 10.29 7.35
N PHE A 83 -26.55 11.43 6.80
CA PHE A 83 -27.23 12.70 7.09
C PHE A 83 -28.56 12.92 6.34
N GLU A 84 -28.92 12.02 5.44
CA GLU A 84 -30.16 12.11 4.66
C GLU A 84 -31.34 11.43 5.36
N ALA A 85 -31.10 10.80 6.51
CA ALA A 85 -32.13 10.09 7.26
C ALA A 85 -33.06 11.06 8.01
N GLY A 86 -34.35 11.00 7.67
CA GLY A 86 -35.41 11.77 8.33
C GLY A 86 -35.87 11.18 9.66
N VAL A 87 -36.83 11.85 10.33
CA VAL A 87 -37.46 11.33 11.56
C VAL A 87 -38.51 10.26 11.22
N TYR A 88 -38.19 9.01 11.51
CA TYR A 88 -39.05 7.86 11.19
C TYR A 88 -40.28 7.75 12.09
N ARG A 89 -40.17 8.12 13.37
CA ARG A 89 -41.28 7.97 14.33
C ARG A 89 -42.18 9.21 14.29
N ARG A 90 -43.47 9.01 13.97
CA ARG A 90 -44.46 10.12 13.87
C ARG A 90 -44.51 11.00 15.12
N LYS A 91 -44.50 10.39 16.32
CA LYS A 91 -44.53 11.11 17.61
C LYS A 91 -43.30 11.97 17.86
N GLU A 92 -42.19 11.67 17.20
CA GLU A 92 -40.91 12.37 17.37
C GLU A 92 -40.72 13.52 16.37
N ARG A 93 -41.65 13.72 15.42
CA ARG A 93 -41.61 14.82 14.45
C ARG A 93 -41.80 16.21 15.07
N VAL A 94 -42.23 16.29 16.31
CA VAL A 94 -42.30 17.57 17.05
C VAL A 94 -40.96 17.98 17.64
N MET A 95 -39.97 17.06 17.70
CA MET A 95 -38.66 17.35 18.27
C MET A 95 -37.87 18.32 17.38
N ALA A 96 -37.21 19.28 18.02
CA ALA A 96 -36.28 20.18 17.36
C ALA A 96 -34.87 19.62 17.40
N CYS A 97 -34.14 19.75 16.29
CA CYS A 97 -32.71 19.52 16.28
C CYS A 97 -32.02 20.51 17.24
N VAL A 98 -31.14 20.01 18.10
CA VAL A 98 -30.42 20.86 19.08
C VAL A 98 -29.43 21.81 18.41
N PHE A 99 -28.99 21.48 17.19
CA PHE A 99 -27.95 22.18 16.45
C PHE A 99 -28.54 23.25 15.52
N CYS A 100 -29.41 22.87 14.59
CA CYS A 100 -30.00 23.80 13.61
C CYS A 100 -31.42 24.27 13.93
N ARG A 101 -32.03 23.77 15.02
CA ARG A 101 -33.40 24.11 15.46
C ARG A 101 -34.55 23.70 14.53
N GLU A 102 -34.28 23.09 13.38
CA GLU A 102 -35.32 22.53 12.52
C GLU A 102 -36.13 21.46 13.27
N LYS A 103 -37.46 21.53 13.15
CA LYS A 103 -38.39 20.61 13.81
C LYS A 103 -38.75 19.46 12.86
N GLY A 104 -38.66 18.23 13.36
CA GLY A 104 -39.19 17.03 12.69
C GLY A 104 -38.51 16.60 11.40
N ARG A 105 -37.52 17.35 10.90
CA ARG A 105 -36.80 17.01 9.67
C ARG A 105 -35.80 15.88 9.90
N HIS A 106 -34.99 15.97 10.95
CA HIS A 106 -33.96 14.99 11.28
C HIS A 106 -33.71 14.92 12.80
N TYR A 107 -33.13 13.80 13.25
CA TYR A 107 -32.60 13.72 14.62
C TYR A 107 -31.34 14.55 14.77
N SER A 108 -31.06 15.10 15.96
CA SER A 108 -29.82 15.85 16.22
C SER A 108 -28.54 15.09 15.84
N ASP A 109 -28.53 13.75 15.94
CA ASP A 109 -27.41 12.90 15.51
C ASP A 109 -27.09 13.00 14.00
N LEU A 110 -28.05 13.44 13.20
CA LEU A 110 -28.03 13.47 11.74
C LEU A 110 -28.07 14.90 11.17
N CYS A 111 -27.79 15.91 11.99
CA CYS A 111 -27.79 17.30 11.54
C CYS A 111 -26.72 17.56 10.46
N ASN A 112 -27.15 18.18 9.35
CA ASN A 112 -26.30 18.58 8.22
C ASN A 112 -25.57 19.91 8.43
N GLU A 113 -26.09 20.80 9.27
CA GLU A 113 -25.46 22.10 9.55
C GLU A 113 -24.20 21.96 10.40
N LEU A 114 -24.20 21.02 11.33
CA LEU A 114 -23.05 20.68 12.19
C LEU A 114 -22.76 19.21 12.00
N ARG A 115 -21.79 18.88 11.14
CA ARG A 115 -21.61 17.49 10.66
C ARG A 115 -20.75 16.66 11.60
N THR A 116 -19.69 17.24 12.17
CA THR A 116 -18.73 16.49 12.98
C THR A 116 -19.07 16.49 14.46
N GLY A 117 -18.74 15.40 15.16
CA GLY A 117 -18.84 15.28 16.61
C GLY A 117 -18.04 16.35 17.34
N LEU A 118 -16.87 16.72 16.82
CA LEU A 118 -16.02 17.77 17.38
C LEU A 118 -16.68 19.15 17.32
N GLU A 119 -17.24 19.54 16.17
CA GLU A 119 -17.98 20.79 16.02
C GLU A 119 -19.19 20.84 16.92
N ARG A 120 -19.95 19.73 16.97
CA ARG A 120 -21.13 19.60 17.85
C ARG A 120 -20.73 19.73 19.32
N LYS A 121 -19.63 19.11 19.75
CA LYS A 121 -19.12 19.23 21.12
C LYS A 121 -18.75 20.68 21.45
N ARG A 122 -18.05 21.37 20.54
CA ARG A 122 -17.72 22.81 20.68
C ARG A 122 -18.98 23.66 20.76
N TYR A 123 -19.96 23.41 19.90
CA TYR A 123 -21.25 24.08 19.91
C TYR A 123 -21.95 23.93 21.26
N LEU A 124 -22.06 22.71 21.80
CA LEU A 124 -22.71 22.49 23.10
C LEU A 124 -21.99 23.21 24.23
N THR A 125 -20.64 23.19 24.24
CA THR A 125 -19.85 23.92 25.24
C THR A 125 -20.14 25.42 25.19
N ARG A 126 -20.10 26.02 24.00
CA ARG A 126 -20.37 27.47 23.81
C ARG A 126 -21.78 27.85 24.23
N ASN A 127 -22.75 26.96 24.02
CA ASN A 127 -24.16 27.19 24.35
C ASN A 127 -24.55 26.68 25.75
N GLY A 128 -23.58 26.30 26.60
CA GLY A 128 -23.84 25.85 27.97
C GLY A 128 -24.69 24.57 28.07
N ARG A 129 -24.70 23.72 27.04
CA ARG A 129 -25.49 22.48 26.98
C ARG A 129 -24.67 21.27 27.43
N CYS A 130 -25.35 20.34 28.09
CA CYS A 130 -24.73 19.09 28.53
C CYS A 130 -24.38 18.17 27.35
N HIS A 131 -23.17 17.60 27.34
CA HIS A 131 -22.76 16.65 26.31
C HIS A 131 -23.47 15.29 26.39
N ASN A 132 -24.13 14.97 27.51
CA ASN A 132 -24.83 13.69 27.73
C ASN A 132 -26.30 13.73 27.33
N CYS A 133 -27.03 14.77 27.72
CA CYS A 133 -28.48 14.90 27.46
C CYS A 133 -28.84 16.02 26.48
N LEU A 134 -27.88 16.85 26.04
CA LEU A 134 -28.07 18.00 25.15
C LEU A 134 -28.86 19.18 25.75
N GLU A 135 -29.31 19.07 27.00
CA GLU A 135 -30.08 20.10 27.69
C GLU A 135 -29.20 21.18 28.34
N VAL A 136 -29.77 22.37 28.50
CA VAL A 136 -29.13 23.53 29.17
C VAL A 136 -29.19 23.35 30.68
N GLN A 137 -30.36 22.99 31.21
CA GLN A 137 -30.61 22.76 32.63
C GLN A 137 -30.22 21.33 33.00
N CYS A 138 -28.93 21.11 33.21
CA CYS A 138 -28.40 19.82 33.64
C CYS A 138 -27.17 20.04 34.52
N GLU A 139 -27.04 19.24 35.58
CA GLU A 139 -25.87 19.21 36.47
C GLU A 139 -24.56 18.76 35.78
N ARG A 140 -24.68 18.24 34.55
CA ARG A 140 -23.58 17.80 33.66
C ARG A 140 -22.77 16.63 34.22
N SER A 141 -21.73 16.25 33.48
CA SER A 141 -20.75 15.24 33.90
C SER A 141 -21.40 13.94 34.38
N ARG A 142 -20.90 13.35 35.48
CA ARG A 142 -21.39 12.10 36.07
C ARG A 142 -22.75 12.22 36.76
N LEU A 143 -23.19 13.45 37.03
CA LEU A 143 -24.47 13.74 37.71
C LEU A 143 -25.65 13.80 36.73
N CYS A 144 -25.38 13.96 35.43
CA CYS A 144 -26.41 13.91 34.41
C CYS A 144 -27.18 12.57 34.45
N SER A 145 -28.51 12.62 34.48
CA SER A 145 -29.38 11.43 34.44
C SER A 145 -29.13 10.53 33.23
N LYS A 146 -28.60 11.08 32.13
CA LYS A 146 -28.26 10.35 30.91
C LYS A 146 -26.80 9.85 30.86
N PHE A 147 -25.98 10.09 31.90
CA PHE A 147 -24.57 9.71 31.92
C PHE A 147 -24.34 8.19 31.73
N ARG A 148 -25.22 7.36 32.31
CA ARG A 148 -25.11 5.89 32.25
C ARG A 148 -25.57 5.30 30.92
N ILE A 149 -26.21 6.09 30.05
CA ILE A 149 -26.67 5.61 28.75
C ILE A 149 -25.46 5.48 27.82
N PRO A 150 -25.22 4.29 27.24
CA PRO A 150 -24.11 4.09 26.32
C PRO A 150 -24.38 4.79 24.99
N CYS A 151 -23.33 5.36 24.42
CA CYS A 151 -23.36 5.92 23.08
C CYS A 151 -23.70 4.84 22.04
N PHE A 152 -24.57 5.15 21.08
CA PHE A 152 -24.95 4.22 20.01
C PHE A 152 -23.75 3.81 19.14
N HIS A 153 -22.83 4.75 18.87
CA HIS A 153 -21.70 4.56 17.97
C HIS A 153 -20.54 3.82 18.64
N CYS A 154 -20.01 4.35 19.74
CA CYS A 154 -18.81 3.81 20.39
C CYS A 154 -19.08 2.97 21.64
N LYS A 155 -20.34 2.79 22.04
CA LYS A 155 -20.76 2.01 23.23
C LYS A 155 -20.17 2.46 24.57
N ARG A 156 -19.37 3.53 24.61
CA ARG A 156 -18.86 4.15 25.83
C ARG A 156 -19.92 5.09 26.42
N ARG A 157 -19.82 5.33 27.73
CA ARG A 157 -20.68 6.26 28.49
C ARG A 157 -20.09 7.67 28.51
N GLY A 158 -20.84 8.62 29.06
CA GLY A 158 -20.35 9.99 29.30
C GLY A 158 -20.40 10.91 28.09
N HIS A 159 -21.16 10.57 27.05
CA HIS A 159 -21.54 11.49 25.98
C HIS A 159 -22.78 10.98 25.22
N HIS A 160 -23.51 11.90 24.59
CA HIS A 160 -24.60 11.61 23.68
C HIS A 160 -24.08 11.12 22.33
N SER A 161 -24.82 10.24 21.64
CA SER A 161 -24.44 9.73 20.31
C SER A 161 -24.14 10.85 19.31
N ALA A 162 -24.92 11.94 19.39
CA ALA A 162 -24.78 13.10 18.50
C ALA A 162 -23.42 13.78 18.54
N VAL A 163 -22.68 13.68 19.64
CA VAL A 163 -21.33 14.29 19.77
C VAL A 163 -20.20 13.27 19.68
N CYS A 164 -20.50 12.01 19.40
CA CYS A 164 -19.48 10.99 19.22
C CYS A 164 -18.66 11.26 17.96
N GLU A 165 -17.34 11.26 18.08
CA GLU A 165 -16.40 11.47 16.97
C GLU A 165 -16.07 10.17 16.22
N LEU A 166 -16.42 9.00 16.78
CA LEU A 166 -16.08 7.70 16.18
C LEU A 166 -16.62 7.52 14.74
N PRO A 167 -17.86 7.94 14.41
CA PRO A 167 -18.33 7.88 13.02
C PRO A 167 -17.48 8.72 12.07
N ASP A 168 -17.03 9.89 12.52
CA ASP A 168 -16.22 10.81 11.70
C ASP A 168 -14.81 10.23 11.49
N ILE A 169 -14.24 9.64 12.54
CA ILE A 169 -12.96 8.91 12.48
C ILE A 169 -13.09 7.70 11.56
N SER A 170 -14.21 6.97 11.62
CA SER A 170 -14.47 5.81 10.77
C SER A 170 -14.54 6.20 9.29
N LEU A 171 -15.18 7.32 8.97
CA LEU A 171 -15.19 7.86 7.61
C LEU A 171 -13.77 8.21 7.13
N LYS A 172 -12.95 8.85 7.98
CA LYS A 172 -11.55 9.17 7.63
C LYS A 172 -10.73 7.91 7.37
N ILE A 173 -10.87 6.88 8.21
CA ILE A 173 -10.21 5.59 8.03
C ILE A 173 -10.62 4.96 6.69
N GLU A 174 -11.90 4.99 6.35
CA GLU A 174 -12.42 4.42 5.10
C GLU A 174 -11.85 5.14 3.88
N LEU A 175 -11.89 6.48 3.88
CA LEU A 175 -11.30 7.28 2.80
C LEU A 175 -9.80 7.04 2.65
N GLU A 176 -9.08 6.87 3.77
CA GLU A 176 -7.64 6.60 3.73
C GLU A 176 -7.33 5.20 3.21
N LYS A 177 -8.14 4.19 3.55
CA LYS A 177 -8.04 2.85 2.97
C LYS A 177 -8.23 2.89 1.46
N GLN A 178 -9.28 3.57 0.99
CA GLN A 178 -9.54 3.74 -0.45
C GLN A 178 -8.37 4.43 -1.16
N HIS A 179 -7.78 5.46 -0.54
CA HIS A 179 -6.59 6.11 -1.08
C HIS A 179 -5.39 5.16 -1.18
N CYS A 180 -5.14 4.34 -0.15
CA CYS A 180 -4.11 3.30 -0.20
C CYS A 180 -4.38 2.26 -1.29
N GLU A 181 -5.62 1.80 -1.46
CA GLU A 181 -6.01 0.85 -2.51
C GLU A 181 -5.80 1.44 -3.91
N LEU A 182 -6.20 2.69 -4.12
CA LEU A 182 -5.96 3.40 -5.38
C LEU A 182 -4.47 3.56 -5.67
N PHE A 183 -3.64 3.82 -4.65
CA PHE A 183 -2.19 3.88 -4.81
C PHE A 183 -1.63 2.53 -5.29
N LEU A 184 -2.02 1.43 -4.66
CA LEU A 184 -1.60 0.07 -5.06
C LEU A 184 -2.03 -0.26 -6.48
N ASN A 185 -3.29 0.00 -6.81
CA ASN A 185 -3.85 -0.26 -8.14
C ASN A 185 -3.24 0.66 -9.21
N GLY A 186 -2.97 1.91 -8.87
CA GLY A 186 -2.34 2.91 -9.75
C GLY A 186 -0.90 2.55 -10.10
N ALA A 187 -0.11 2.11 -9.13
CA ALA A 187 1.26 1.65 -9.34
C ALA A 187 1.31 0.45 -10.30
N VAL A 188 0.41 -0.53 -10.12
CA VAL A 188 0.31 -1.70 -11.01
C VAL A 188 -0.11 -1.30 -12.43
N MET A 189 -1.11 -0.40 -12.56
CA MET A 189 -1.64 0.00 -13.86
C MET A 189 -0.71 0.92 -14.65
N GLN A 190 0.07 1.77 -13.98
CA GLN A 190 1.13 2.55 -14.64
C GLN A 190 2.23 1.63 -15.16
N GLN A 191 2.68 0.65 -14.36
CA GLN A 191 3.73 -0.26 -14.76
C GLN A 191 3.34 -1.16 -15.95
N LEU A 192 2.12 -1.70 -15.97
CA LEU A 192 1.61 -2.50 -17.10
C LEU A 192 1.55 -1.72 -18.43
N ARG A 193 1.42 -0.39 -18.37
CA ARG A 193 1.42 0.48 -19.56
C ARG A 193 2.84 0.83 -20.04
N SER A 194 3.81 0.88 -19.13
CA SER A 194 5.20 1.22 -19.43
C SER A 194 6.10 0.02 -19.70
N THR A 195 5.68 -1.22 -19.42
CA THR A 195 6.42 -2.41 -19.85
C THR A 195 6.33 -2.58 -21.37
N PRO A 196 7.45 -2.54 -22.11
CA PRO A 196 7.45 -2.91 -23.52
C PRO A 196 6.94 -4.35 -23.64
N ARG A 197 5.97 -4.60 -24.52
CA ARG A 197 5.63 -5.99 -24.91
C ARG A 197 6.91 -6.61 -25.46
N VAL A 198 7.52 -7.52 -24.70
CA VAL A 198 8.56 -8.41 -25.21
C VAL A 198 7.92 -9.13 -26.40
N ARG A 199 8.30 -8.73 -27.62
CA ARG A 199 7.97 -9.50 -28.83
C ARG A 199 8.67 -10.82 -28.61
N ARG A 200 7.89 -11.88 -28.40
CA ARG A 200 8.40 -13.24 -28.55
C ARG A 200 8.86 -13.34 -30.00
N ASN A 201 10.16 -13.24 -30.23
CA ASN A 201 10.76 -13.71 -31.47
C ASN A 201 10.62 -15.23 -31.44
N SER A 202 9.55 -15.71 -32.06
CA SER A 202 9.38 -17.10 -32.46
C SER A 202 9.71 -17.17 -33.95
N GLU A 203 10.97 -17.41 -34.25
CA GLU A 203 11.61 -17.73 -35.54
C GLU A 203 13.10 -17.88 -35.15
N ILE A 204 13.80 -19.02 -35.28
CA ILE A 204 13.88 -20.05 -36.33
C ILE A 204 14.18 -21.40 -35.68
#